data_AF-A0AAN7RJX9-F1
#
_entry.id   AF-A0AAN7RJX9-F1
#
_cell.length_a   1.000
_cell.length_b   1.000
_cell.length_c   1.000
_cell.angle_alpha   90.00
_cell.angle_beta   90.00
_cell.angle_gamma   90.00
#
_symmetry.space_group_name_H-M   'P 1'
#
loop_
_entity.id
_entity.type
_entity.pdbx_description
1 polymer ?
#
loop_
_entity_poly.entity_id
_entity_poly.type
_entity_poly.pdbx_seq_one_letter_code
_entity_poly.pdbx_strand_id
1 'polypeptide(L)'
;MKNLLFAVLLACGLLPTRGSVLELEQMITSATGKSALLSYSWYGCFCGIGGRGTPVDSTDQCCYAHDCCYRKLREGKCRPLITPYHFDVTNGDIVCSNEQSWCMKETCLCDKAVASCFASTLHSYNKSYRFYFKLRCRGTHGSLWQLHKMITKATGKNALLHYSSYGCYCGLGGKGQPKDATDRCCQLHDTCYDNLLSYRCSAKMQGYHYSWHSGSPSCREGSWCAQLSCECDRSLVLCLKRSIRSYSKRYRFYPKHWCCHAHDCCYKKLSSSHCSPKLATYKYSTWGSQITCGSGAWCERQSCECDRRAAERFQRTARTYRNSYKNYPNFLCRSLTPSCQTRQAQNLSKAV
;
A
#
# COMPACT_ATOMS: atom_id res chain seq x y z
N MET A 1 1.60 40.52 8.12
CA MET A 1 0.85 39.33 7.65
C MET A 1 1.42 38.02 8.20
N LYS A 2 1.53 37.87 9.53
CA LYS A 2 2.02 36.64 10.20
C LYS A 2 1.01 36.00 11.16
N ASN A 3 -0.19 36.58 11.31
CA ASN A 3 -1.14 36.19 12.37
C ASN A 3 -2.47 35.59 11.86
N LEU A 4 -2.63 35.29 10.57
CA LEU A 4 -3.88 34.72 10.05
C LEU A 4 -3.92 33.18 9.93
N LEU A 5 -2.79 32.49 10.11
CA LEU A 5 -2.75 31.02 10.07
C LEU A 5 -3.12 30.34 11.41
N PHE A 6 -3.11 31.09 12.51
CA PHE A 6 -3.46 30.54 13.83
C PHE A 6 -4.95 30.57 14.16
N ALA A 7 -5.76 31.35 13.42
CA ALA A 7 -7.18 31.54 13.72
C ALA A 7 -8.12 30.46 13.14
N VAL A 8 -7.64 29.60 12.23
CA VAL A 8 -8.49 28.56 11.61
C VAL A 8 -8.49 27.24 12.42
N LEU A 9 -7.59 27.09 13.39
CA LEU A 9 -7.49 25.88 14.21
C LEU A 9 -8.42 25.86 15.43
N LEU A 10 -9.13 26.95 15.74
CA LEU A 10 -9.97 27.08 16.94
C LEU A 10 -11.48 26.88 16.70
N ALA A 11 -11.93 26.65 15.46
CA ALA A 11 -13.36 26.60 15.12
C ALA A 11 -13.93 25.19 14.85
N CYS A 12 -13.14 24.13 15.02
CA CYS A 12 -13.65 22.76 14.91
C CYS A 12 -13.39 22.05 16.25
N GLY A 13 -14.41 21.96 17.10
CA GLY A 13 -14.38 21.28 18.40
C GLY A 13 -14.24 19.76 18.32
N LEU A 14 -13.37 19.25 17.45
CA LEU A 14 -12.90 17.88 17.46
C LEU A 14 -11.60 17.86 18.27
N LEU A 15 -11.72 17.55 19.55
CA LEU A 15 -10.56 17.11 20.34
C LEU A 15 -9.84 16.03 19.52
N PRO A 16 -8.52 16.15 19.26
CA PRO A 16 -7.78 15.10 18.58
C PRO A 16 -7.97 13.82 19.38
N THR A 17 -8.63 12.83 18.77
CA THR A 17 -8.83 11.52 19.37
C THR A 17 -7.45 10.92 19.59
N ARG A 18 -7.00 10.93 20.84
CA ARG A 18 -5.73 10.39 21.32
C ARG A 18 -5.58 8.92 20.91
N GLY A 19 -4.38 8.51 20.50
CA GLY A 19 -4.13 7.15 20.05
C GLY A 19 -2.65 6.98 19.74
N SER A 20 -2.02 5.96 20.35
CA SER A 20 -0.56 5.86 20.62
C SER A 20 0.38 6.36 19.53
N VAL A 21 0.04 6.21 18.24
CA VAL A 21 0.87 6.71 17.14
C VAL A 21 1.05 8.24 17.20
N LEU A 22 0.03 8.98 17.65
CA LEU A 22 0.11 10.43 17.82
C LEU A 22 1.00 10.80 19.02
N GLU A 23 0.88 10.08 20.13
CA GLU A 23 1.75 10.27 21.29
C GLU A 23 3.21 9.91 20.95
N LEU A 24 3.44 8.87 20.16
CA LEU A 24 4.77 8.50 19.65
C LEU A 24 5.35 9.58 18.72
N GLU A 25 4.54 10.16 17.82
CA GLU A 25 4.97 11.30 16.99
C GLU A 25 5.41 12.48 17.85
N GLN A 26 4.66 12.79 18.92
CA GLN A 26 5.00 13.88 19.85
C GLN A 26 6.30 13.60 20.61
N MET A 27 6.48 12.39 21.14
CA MET A 27 7.70 11.98 21.82
C MET A 27 8.93 12.08 20.92
N ILE A 28 8.85 11.53 19.70
CA ILE A 28 9.96 11.58 18.74
C ILE A 28 10.25 13.02 18.32
N THR A 29 9.22 13.83 18.08
CA THR A 29 9.39 15.24 17.73
C THR A 29 10.09 16.00 18.86
N SER A 30 9.68 15.76 20.11
CA SER A 30 10.31 16.37 21.29
C SER A 30 11.77 15.93 21.47
N ALA A 31 12.06 14.64 21.30
CA ALA A 31 13.39 14.08 21.53
C ALA A 31 14.39 14.39 20.39
N THR A 32 13.90 14.52 19.15
CA THR A 32 14.77 14.55 17.97
C THR A 32 14.65 15.82 17.12
N GLY A 33 13.60 16.62 17.33
CA GLY A 33 13.24 17.74 16.46
C GLY A 33 12.78 17.32 15.06
N LYS A 34 12.49 16.03 14.83
CA LYS A 34 12.08 15.49 13.53
C LYS A 34 10.68 14.86 13.62
N SER A 35 9.91 14.96 12.55
CA SER A 35 8.64 14.23 12.41
C SER A 35 8.89 12.72 12.34
N ALA A 36 8.19 11.94 13.15
CA ALA A 36 8.27 10.48 13.14
C ALA A 36 7.75 9.90 11.83
N LEU A 37 6.65 10.45 11.33
CA LEU A 37 6.06 10.09 10.04
C LEU A 37 7.06 10.28 8.90
N LEU A 38 7.66 11.47 8.77
CA LEU A 38 8.48 11.78 7.60
C LEU A 38 9.89 11.23 7.67
N SER A 39 10.48 11.13 8.87
CA SER A 39 11.87 10.70 9.04
C SER A 39 12.01 9.20 9.31
N TYR A 40 11.13 8.63 10.14
CA TYR A 40 11.36 7.30 10.71
C TYR A 40 10.40 6.22 10.18
N SER A 41 9.17 6.54 9.78
CA SER A 41 8.15 5.53 9.41
C SER A 41 8.48 4.62 8.22
N TRP A 42 9.47 4.97 7.41
CA TRP A 42 10.00 4.12 6.34
C TRP A 42 11.52 4.06 6.35
N TYR A 43 12.10 4.17 7.54
CA TYR A 43 13.54 4.14 7.71
C TYR A 43 14.03 2.69 7.78
N GLY A 44 15.05 2.37 7.00
CA GLY A 44 15.70 1.06 7.07
C GLY A 44 14.75 -0.15 6.87
N CYS A 45 15.04 -1.22 7.57
CA CYS A 45 14.37 -2.51 7.45
C CYS A 45 13.23 -2.69 8.47
N PHE A 46 13.35 -2.11 9.65
CA PHE A 46 12.47 -2.34 10.79
C PHE A 46 11.54 -1.17 11.07
N CYS A 47 11.97 0.08 10.90
CA CYS A 47 11.08 1.20 11.23
C CYS A 47 9.80 1.21 10.39
N GLY A 48 8.67 1.49 11.06
CA GLY A 48 7.33 1.46 10.48
C GLY A 48 6.64 0.09 10.58
N ILE A 49 5.72 -0.20 9.66
CA ILE A 49 4.93 -1.42 9.71
C ILE A 49 5.79 -2.64 9.30
N GLY A 50 5.94 -3.57 10.23
CA GLY A 50 6.67 -4.83 10.07
C GLY A 50 8.18 -4.64 10.00
N GLY A 51 8.95 -5.73 10.00
CA GLY A 51 10.40 -5.65 9.96
C GLY A 51 10.99 -7.05 9.75
N ARG A 52 12.10 -7.12 9.02
CA ARG A 52 12.79 -8.39 8.76
C ARG A 52 14.24 -8.17 8.32
N GLY A 53 15.05 -9.20 8.49
CA GLY A 53 16.45 -9.18 8.11
C GLY A 53 17.33 -8.59 9.20
N THR A 54 18.44 -7.97 8.81
CA THR A 54 19.34 -7.27 9.74
C THR A 54 19.11 -5.76 9.69
N PRO A 55 19.10 -5.05 10.84
CA PRO A 55 19.05 -3.59 10.85
C PRO A 55 20.18 -2.99 10.01
N VAL A 56 19.88 -1.93 9.25
CA VAL A 56 20.85 -1.31 8.32
C VAL A 56 21.81 -0.34 9.01
N ASP A 57 21.44 0.17 10.18
CA ASP A 57 22.25 1.02 11.05
C ASP A 57 21.68 1.06 12.48
N SER A 58 22.28 1.91 13.32
CA SER A 58 21.88 2.14 14.72
C SER A 58 20.44 2.65 14.87
N THR A 59 19.97 3.51 13.96
CA THR A 59 18.60 4.04 13.99
C THR A 59 17.59 2.93 13.67
N ASP A 60 17.87 2.09 12.68
CA ASP A 60 17.03 0.95 12.33
C ASP A 60 17.04 -0.12 13.45
N GLN A 61 18.12 -0.21 14.22
CA GLN A 61 18.21 -1.08 15.39
C GLN A 61 17.32 -0.62 16.55
N CYS A 62 17.13 0.69 16.73
CA CYS A 62 16.11 1.22 17.66
C CYS A 62 14.71 0.70 17.31
N CYS A 63 14.37 0.70 16.02
CA CYS A 63 13.08 0.21 15.54
C CYS A 63 12.92 -1.30 15.71
N TYR A 64 13.99 -2.08 15.50
CA TYR A 64 13.98 -3.50 15.80
C TYR A 64 13.65 -3.80 17.26
N ALA A 65 14.26 -3.04 18.19
CA ALA A 65 13.97 -3.15 19.62
C ALA A 65 12.53 -2.74 19.96
N HIS A 66 12.04 -1.67 19.33
CA HIS A 66 10.66 -1.20 19.48
C HIS A 66 9.63 -2.23 19.01
N ASP A 67 9.83 -2.83 17.83
CA ASP A 67 9.02 -3.92 17.30
C ASP A 67 8.96 -5.11 18.27
N CYS A 68 10.10 -5.46 18.88
CA CYS A 68 10.17 -6.50 19.90
C CYS A 68 9.38 -6.13 21.16
N CYS A 69 9.45 -4.88 21.60
CA CYS A 69 8.68 -4.35 22.73
C CYS A 69 7.17 -4.48 22.46
N TYR A 70 6.72 -3.96 21.33
CA TYR A 70 5.32 -4.04 20.90
C TYR A 70 4.83 -5.48 20.72
N ARG A 71 5.70 -6.41 20.28
CA ARG A 71 5.34 -7.83 20.18
C ARG A 71 5.05 -8.44 21.55
N LYS A 72 5.88 -8.18 22.56
CA LYS A 72 5.62 -8.64 23.94
C LYS A 72 4.31 -8.09 24.48
N LEU A 73 3.98 -6.82 24.18
CA LEU A 73 2.70 -6.24 24.58
C LEU A 73 1.50 -6.90 23.91
N ARG A 74 1.62 -7.26 22.62
CA ARG A 74 0.57 -8.02 21.92
C ARG A 74 0.39 -9.44 22.48
N GLU A 75 1.47 -10.09 22.88
CA GLU A 75 1.41 -11.38 23.60
C GLU A 75 0.66 -11.24 24.93
N GLY A 76 0.85 -10.11 25.63
CA GLY A 76 0.06 -9.69 26.80
C GLY A 76 -1.34 -9.15 26.50
N LYS A 77 -1.89 -9.38 25.31
CA LYS A 77 -3.22 -8.91 24.84
C LYS A 77 -3.40 -7.39 24.76
N CYS A 78 -2.33 -6.59 24.84
CA CYS A 78 -2.40 -5.15 24.59
C CYS A 78 -2.43 -4.82 23.10
N ARG A 79 -2.91 -3.61 22.76
CA ARG A 79 -3.01 -3.11 21.38
C ARG A 79 -2.20 -1.82 21.21
N PRO A 80 -0.85 -1.88 21.28
CA PRO A 80 0.01 -0.71 21.43
C PRO A 80 -0.27 0.36 20.37
N LEU A 81 -0.48 0.01 19.10
CA LEU A 81 -0.77 0.96 18.01
C LEU A 81 -2.01 1.85 18.19
N ILE A 82 -2.96 1.48 19.06
CA ILE A 82 -4.22 2.20 19.24
C ILE A 82 -4.53 2.53 20.70
N THR A 83 -3.75 2.01 21.66
CA THR A 83 -3.95 2.27 23.08
C THR A 83 -3.41 3.67 23.39
N PRO A 84 -4.24 4.67 23.71
CA PRO A 84 -3.74 5.98 24.12
C PRO A 84 -3.08 5.89 25.50
N TYR A 85 -2.06 6.71 25.75
CA TYR A 85 -1.37 6.77 27.04
C TYR A 85 -1.00 8.22 27.39
N HIS A 86 -0.65 8.47 28.65
CA HIS A 86 -0.28 9.80 29.14
C HIS A 86 1.23 9.87 29.40
N PHE A 87 1.83 10.99 28.98
CA PHE A 87 3.22 11.31 29.24
C PHE A 87 3.39 12.83 29.34
N ASP A 88 4.44 13.23 30.03
CA ASP A 88 4.89 14.61 30.13
C ASP A 88 6.32 14.74 29.59
N VAL A 89 6.70 15.96 29.23
CA VAL A 89 8.09 16.30 28.87
C VAL A 89 8.59 17.34 29.86
N THR A 90 9.56 16.95 30.68
CA THR A 90 10.16 17.81 31.70
C THR A 90 11.65 17.91 31.44
N ASN A 91 12.17 19.12 31.20
CA ASN A 91 13.59 19.37 30.93
C ASN A 91 14.18 18.55 29.76
N GLY A 92 13.36 18.23 28.75
CA GLY A 92 13.76 17.39 27.62
C GLY A 92 13.65 15.89 27.86
N ASP A 93 13.34 15.47 29.09
CA ASP A 93 13.08 14.07 29.43
C ASP A 93 11.60 13.73 29.33
N ILE A 94 11.31 12.60 28.67
CA ILE A 94 9.96 12.06 28.54
C ILE A 94 9.64 11.26 29.81
N VAL A 95 8.53 11.56 30.48
CA VAL A 95 8.07 10.87 31.69
C VAL A 95 6.70 10.24 31.44
N CYS A 96 6.61 8.92 31.55
CA CYS A 96 5.34 8.20 31.42
C CYS A 96 4.55 8.26 32.72
N SER A 97 3.25 8.54 32.65
CA SER A 97 2.39 8.59 33.82
C SER A 97 2.27 7.22 34.50
N ASN A 98 2.19 7.22 35.83
CA ASN A 98 1.94 6.02 36.63
C ASN A 98 0.44 5.75 36.83
N GLU A 99 -0.42 6.75 36.66
CA GLU A 99 -1.87 6.64 36.83
C GLU A 99 -2.57 6.22 35.53
N GLN A 100 -2.19 5.05 35.01
CA GLN A 100 -2.79 4.48 33.80
C GLN A 100 -2.71 2.95 33.80
N SER A 101 -3.52 2.30 32.96
CA SER A 101 -3.52 0.84 32.87
C SER A 101 -2.14 0.28 32.49
N TRP A 102 -1.88 -0.97 32.86
CA TRP A 102 -0.62 -1.64 32.55
C TRP A 102 -0.26 -1.54 31.05
N CYS A 103 -1.22 -1.81 30.15
CA CYS A 103 -1.00 -1.70 28.70
C CYS A 103 -0.63 -0.28 28.26
N MET A 104 -1.22 0.76 28.86
CA MET A 104 -0.91 2.16 28.56
C MET A 104 0.50 2.50 29.02
N LYS A 105 0.85 2.13 30.26
CA LYS A 105 2.17 2.35 30.86
C LYS A 105 3.27 1.71 30.03
N GLU A 106 3.11 0.43 29.70
CA GLU A 106 4.14 -0.29 28.94
C GLU A 106 4.25 0.19 27.49
N THR A 107 3.14 0.57 26.85
CA THR A 107 3.19 1.18 25.51
C THR A 107 3.97 2.50 25.55
N CYS A 108 3.69 3.36 26.55
CA CYS A 108 4.44 4.59 26.76
C CYS A 108 5.94 4.34 26.97
N LEU A 109 6.31 3.31 27.74
CA LEU A 109 7.71 2.97 27.99
C LEU A 109 8.42 2.46 26.72
N CYS A 110 7.76 1.64 25.90
CA CYS A 110 8.29 1.26 24.58
C CYS A 110 8.53 2.50 23.70
N ASP A 111 7.58 3.43 23.69
CA ASP A 111 7.60 4.63 22.83
C ASP A 111 8.64 5.65 23.30
N LYS A 112 8.78 5.84 24.62
CA LYS A 112 9.88 6.58 25.24
C LYS A 112 11.22 5.99 24.84
N ALA A 113 11.39 4.67 24.94
CA ALA A 113 12.67 4.02 24.66
C ALA A 113 13.11 4.22 23.20
N VAL A 114 12.21 4.10 22.23
CA VAL A 114 12.56 4.33 20.82
C VAL A 114 12.83 5.82 20.53
N ALA A 115 12.08 6.74 21.15
CA ALA A 115 12.33 8.18 21.00
C ALA A 115 13.70 8.60 21.55
N SER A 116 14.07 8.13 22.76
CA SER A 116 15.39 8.35 23.34
C SER A 116 16.50 7.69 22.51
N CYS A 117 16.26 6.49 21.97
CA CYS A 117 17.20 5.82 21.08
C CYS A 117 17.44 6.62 19.78
N PHE A 118 16.39 7.15 19.16
CA PHE A 118 16.55 8.03 18.00
C PHE A 118 17.33 9.30 18.31
N ALA A 119 17.14 9.89 19.50
CA ALA A 119 17.91 11.05 19.93
C ALA A 119 19.40 10.72 20.03
N SER A 120 19.77 9.54 20.57
CA SER A 120 21.17 9.13 20.69
C SER A 120 21.81 8.78 19.34
N THR A 121 21.04 8.33 18.35
CA THR A 121 21.54 7.99 17.01
C THR A 121 21.50 9.14 16.01
N LEU A 122 21.08 10.35 16.40
CA LEU A 122 20.95 11.50 15.50
C LEU A 122 22.21 11.81 14.70
N HIS A 123 23.40 11.65 15.31
CA HIS A 123 24.69 11.92 14.68
C HIS A 123 25.01 10.93 13.53
N SER A 124 24.48 9.71 13.58
CA SER A 124 24.69 8.65 12.58
C SER A 124 23.47 8.42 11.68
N TYR A 125 22.44 9.26 11.81
CA TYR A 125 21.23 9.18 10.99
C TYR A 125 21.54 9.36 9.50
N ASN A 126 21.23 8.35 8.69
CA ASN A 126 21.52 8.33 7.26
C ASN A 126 20.26 8.54 6.42
N LYS A 127 20.13 9.72 5.81
CA LYS A 127 18.99 10.08 4.95
C LYS A 127 18.77 9.10 3.78
N SER A 128 19.79 8.37 3.34
CA SER A 128 19.70 7.38 2.25
C SER A 128 18.84 6.16 2.62
N TYR A 129 18.65 5.92 3.92
CA TYR A 129 17.76 4.87 4.43
C TYR A 129 16.35 5.40 4.74
N ARG A 130 16.05 6.68 4.47
CA ARG A 130 14.69 7.17 4.48
C ARG A 130 13.95 6.68 3.23
N PHE A 131 12.75 6.14 3.41
CA PHE A 131 12.02 5.42 2.35
C PHE A 131 12.77 4.17 1.85
N TYR A 132 13.51 3.51 2.75
CA TYR A 132 14.27 2.32 2.40
C TYR A 132 13.33 1.19 1.99
N PHE A 133 13.70 0.52 0.91
CA PHE A 133 12.89 -0.54 0.35
C PHE A 133 13.12 -1.82 1.16
N LYS A 134 12.17 -2.20 2.03
CA LYS A 134 12.22 -3.41 2.90
C LYS A 134 12.49 -4.76 2.18
N LEU A 135 12.52 -4.77 0.84
CA LEU A 135 12.96 -5.90 0.01
C LEU A 135 14.48 -5.96 -0.20
N ARG A 136 15.24 -4.95 0.22
CA ARG A 136 16.72 -4.91 0.17
C ARG A 136 17.39 -5.37 1.47
N CYS A 137 16.61 -5.66 2.51
CA CYS A 137 17.09 -6.08 3.82
C CYS A 137 17.80 -7.44 3.74
N ARG A 138 19.06 -7.52 4.21
CA ARG A 138 19.82 -8.78 4.26
C ARG A 138 19.08 -9.81 5.12
N GLY A 139 18.98 -11.05 4.64
CA GLY A 139 18.11 -12.10 5.20
C GLY A 139 16.87 -12.42 4.34
N THR A 140 16.64 -11.69 3.24
CA THR A 140 15.61 -12.01 2.25
C THR A 140 16.09 -13.06 1.24
N HIS A 141 16.13 -14.33 1.63
CA HIS A 141 16.19 -15.45 0.66
C HIS A 141 14.78 -15.91 0.28
N GLY A 142 13.95 -14.98 -0.21
CA GLY A 142 12.65 -15.32 -0.79
C GLY A 142 12.76 -15.43 -2.31
N SER A 143 12.01 -16.38 -2.90
CA SER A 143 11.88 -16.57 -4.36
C SER A 143 11.70 -15.28 -5.15
N LEU A 144 10.93 -14.30 -4.65
CA LEU A 144 10.64 -13.07 -5.40
C LEU A 144 11.91 -12.30 -5.80
N TRP A 145 12.92 -12.29 -4.93
CA TRP A 145 14.19 -11.63 -5.25
C TRP A 145 15.04 -12.47 -6.22
N GLN A 146 14.99 -13.79 -6.09
CA GLN A 146 15.62 -14.72 -7.03
C GLN A 146 14.99 -14.58 -8.42
N LEU A 147 13.66 -14.48 -8.50
CA LEU A 147 12.90 -14.18 -9.71
C LEU A 147 13.32 -12.84 -10.33
N HIS A 148 13.38 -11.77 -9.54
CA HIS A 148 13.81 -10.46 -10.05
C HIS A 148 15.24 -10.50 -10.62
N LYS A 149 16.15 -11.23 -9.98
CA LYS A 149 17.50 -11.46 -10.51
C LYS A 149 17.47 -12.24 -11.83
N MET A 150 16.68 -13.30 -11.91
CA MET A 150 16.55 -14.10 -13.13
C MET A 150 15.98 -13.29 -14.29
N ILE A 151 14.89 -12.55 -14.07
CA ILE A 151 14.28 -11.68 -15.07
C ILE A 151 15.27 -10.61 -15.54
N THR A 152 15.97 -9.97 -14.60
CA THR A 152 16.92 -8.90 -14.96
C THR A 152 18.05 -9.43 -15.83
N LYS A 153 18.63 -10.58 -15.48
CA LYS A 153 19.69 -11.21 -16.27
C LYS A 153 19.20 -11.75 -17.62
N ALA A 154 18.01 -12.34 -17.68
CA ALA A 154 17.47 -12.92 -18.92
C ALA A 154 17.01 -11.86 -19.94
N THR A 155 16.46 -10.74 -19.45
CA THR A 155 15.82 -9.73 -20.29
C THR A 155 16.66 -8.47 -20.49
N GLY A 156 17.73 -8.29 -19.71
CA GLY A 156 18.54 -7.07 -19.70
C GLY A 156 17.81 -5.84 -19.14
N LYS A 157 16.59 -5.99 -18.61
CA LYS A 157 15.78 -4.91 -18.06
C LYS A 157 15.64 -5.07 -16.56
N ASN A 158 15.73 -3.97 -15.80
CA ASN A 158 15.50 -4.01 -14.37
C ASN A 158 14.10 -4.57 -14.06
N ALA A 159 14.05 -5.75 -13.41
CA ALA A 159 12.80 -6.49 -13.25
C ALA A 159 11.73 -5.70 -12.48
N LEU A 160 12.18 -4.99 -11.44
CA LEU A 160 11.31 -4.17 -10.59
C LEU A 160 10.66 -3.03 -11.38
N LEU A 161 11.46 -2.31 -12.15
CA LEU A 161 11.00 -1.13 -12.89
C LEU A 161 10.14 -1.49 -14.12
N HIS A 162 10.43 -2.63 -14.76
CA HIS A 162 9.85 -2.98 -16.05
C HIS A 162 8.69 -3.98 -15.98
N TYR A 163 8.69 -4.89 -14.99
CA TYR A 163 7.70 -5.97 -14.96
C TYR A 163 6.84 -5.97 -13.70
N SER A 164 7.29 -5.48 -12.54
CA SER A 164 6.51 -5.57 -11.28
C SER A 164 5.19 -4.78 -11.25
N SER A 165 4.90 -3.97 -12.26
CA SER A 165 3.61 -3.28 -12.42
C SER A 165 3.23 -3.18 -13.89
N TYR A 166 3.53 -4.24 -14.64
CA TYR A 166 3.26 -4.30 -16.06
C TYR A 166 1.87 -4.90 -16.33
N GLY A 167 1.04 -4.18 -17.08
CA GLY A 167 -0.28 -4.68 -17.48
C GLY A 167 -1.21 -5.04 -16.31
N CYS A 168 -2.13 -5.97 -16.55
CA CYS A 168 -3.14 -6.40 -15.59
C CYS A 168 -2.60 -7.42 -14.59
N TYR A 169 -1.67 -8.29 -15.00
CA TYR A 169 -1.27 -9.48 -14.25
C TYR A 169 0.10 -9.34 -13.58
N CYS A 170 1.09 -8.73 -14.22
CA CYS A 170 2.41 -8.69 -13.61
C CYS A 170 2.42 -7.94 -12.26
N GLY A 171 3.11 -8.52 -11.26
CA GLY A 171 3.25 -7.96 -9.92
C GLY A 171 2.20 -8.48 -8.93
N LEU A 172 1.59 -7.56 -8.16
CA LEU A 172 0.57 -7.92 -7.19
C LEU A 172 -0.81 -7.98 -7.85
N GLY A 173 -1.45 -9.17 -7.80
CA GLY A 173 -2.80 -9.45 -8.28
C GLY A 173 -2.92 -9.53 -9.81
N GLY A 174 -4.01 -10.11 -10.31
CA GLY A 174 -4.23 -10.24 -11.76
C GLY A 174 -5.68 -10.61 -12.08
N LYS A 175 -6.36 -9.78 -12.90
CA LYS A 175 -7.74 -9.99 -13.36
C LYS A 175 -7.95 -9.32 -14.71
N GLY A 176 -8.90 -9.82 -15.49
CA GLY A 176 -9.27 -9.28 -16.80
C GLY A 176 -8.48 -9.89 -17.94
N GLN A 177 -8.45 -9.24 -19.10
CA GLN A 177 -7.68 -9.71 -20.24
C GLN A 177 -6.23 -9.20 -20.18
N PRO A 178 -5.23 -10.05 -20.46
CA PRO A 178 -3.84 -9.61 -20.55
C PRO A 178 -3.68 -8.59 -21.69
N LYS A 179 -2.88 -7.55 -21.45
CA LYS A 179 -2.72 -6.44 -22.40
C LYS A 179 -1.86 -6.78 -23.61
N ASP A 180 -0.94 -7.72 -23.45
CA ASP A 180 -0.08 -8.23 -24.52
C ASP A 180 0.57 -9.56 -24.09
N ALA A 181 1.52 -10.04 -24.90
CA ALA A 181 2.28 -11.26 -24.64
C ALA A 181 3.07 -11.22 -23.31
N THR A 182 3.60 -10.06 -22.91
CA THR A 182 4.33 -9.90 -21.65
C THR A 182 3.39 -10.05 -20.46
N ASP A 183 2.22 -9.43 -20.53
CA ASP A 183 1.19 -9.53 -19.49
C ASP A 183 0.59 -10.95 -19.41
N ARG A 184 0.47 -11.64 -20.55
CA ARG A 184 0.06 -13.06 -20.61
C ARG A 184 1.07 -13.98 -19.92
N CYS A 185 2.38 -13.72 -20.02
CA CYS A 185 3.39 -14.47 -19.27
C CYS A 185 3.14 -14.40 -17.76
N CYS A 186 2.80 -13.22 -17.26
CA CYS A 186 2.51 -13.02 -15.84
C CYS A 186 1.19 -13.67 -15.42
N GLN A 187 0.17 -13.69 -16.28
CA GLN A 187 -1.07 -14.43 -16.01
C GLN A 187 -0.83 -15.94 -15.82
N LEU A 188 0.02 -16.52 -16.67
CA LEU A 188 0.41 -17.93 -16.56
C LEU A 188 1.22 -18.17 -15.27
N HIS A 189 2.11 -17.25 -14.91
CA HIS A 189 2.88 -17.31 -13.68
C HIS A 189 2.01 -17.24 -12.42
N ASP A 190 1.05 -16.31 -12.38
CA ASP A 190 0.06 -16.21 -11.28
C ASP A 190 -0.71 -17.53 -11.14
N THR A 191 -1.14 -18.12 -12.25
CA THR A 191 -1.83 -19.44 -12.25
C THR A 191 -0.93 -20.54 -11.67
N CYS A 192 0.35 -20.54 -12.03
CA CYS A 192 1.34 -21.48 -11.50
C CYS A 192 1.48 -21.34 -9.97
N TYR A 193 1.59 -20.10 -9.48
CA TYR A 193 1.68 -19.81 -8.05
C TYR A 193 0.40 -20.16 -7.29
N ASP A 194 -0.78 -19.89 -7.86
CA ASP A 194 -2.07 -20.22 -7.25
C ASP A 194 -2.24 -21.74 -7.09
N ASN A 195 -1.79 -22.52 -8.09
CA ASN A 195 -1.75 -23.98 -7.98
C ASN A 195 -0.78 -24.45 -6.88
N LEU A 196 0.38 -23.81 -6.71
CA LEU A 196 1.29 -24.16 -5.61
C LEU A 196 0.70 -23.81 -4.23
N LEU A 197 -0.07 -22.73 -4.16
CA LEU A 197 -0.75 -22.32 -2.94
C LEU A 197 -1.79 -23.36 -2.49
N SER A 198 -2.46 -24.06 -3.41
CA SER A 198 -3.39 -25.14 -3.03
C SER A 198 -2.68 -26.32 -2.37
N TYR A 199 -1.40 -26.52 -2.63
CA TYR A 199 -0.54 -27.51 -1.95
C TYR A 199 0.16 -26.95 -0.71
N ARG A 200 -0.26 -25.79 -0.21
CA ARG A 200 0.36 -25.06 0.93
C ARG A 200 1.82 -24.66 0.69
N CYS A 201 2.27 -24.58 -0.56
CA CYS A 201 3.58 -24.01 -0.89
C CYS A 201 3.47 -22.49 -1.04
N SER A 202 4.17 -21.73 -0.18
CA SER A 202 4.24 -20.26 -0.32
C SER A 202 5.29 -19.88 -1.37
N ALA A 203 4.95 -20.01 -2.65
CA ALA A 203 5.88 -19.83 -3.76
C ALA A 203 6.57 -18.46 -3.79
N LYS A 204 6.00 -17.41 -3.19
CA LYS A 204 6.58 -16.04 -3.06
C LYS A 204 7.61 -15.89 -1.95
N MET A 205 7.61 -16.81 -0.99
CA MET A 205 8.49 -16.79 0.19
C MET A 205 9.49 -17.94 0.18
N GLN A 206 9.17 -19.03 -0.52
CA GLN A 206 10.01 -20.22 -0.64
C GLN A 206 11.32 -19.88 -1.36
N GLY A 207 12.46 -20.06 -0.70
CA GLY A 207 13.76 -20.03 -1.39
C GLY A 207 13.99 -21.30 -2.22
N TYR A 208 14.74 -21.19 -3.31
CA TYR A 208 15.15 -22.33 -4.15
C TYR A 208 16.57 -22.14 -4.73
N HIS A 209 17.13 -23.17 -5.36
CA HIS A 209 18.46 -23.08 -6.00
C HIS A 209 18.33 -23.15 -7.53
N TYR A 210 19.12 -22.35 -8.23
CA TYR A 210 19.15 -22.34 -9.69
C TYR A 210 20.56 -22.03 -10.21
N SER A 211 20.86 -22.50 -11.42
CA SER A 211 22.08 -22.18 -12.17
C SER A 211 21.76 -21.64 -13.56
N TRP A 212 22.78 -21.24 -14.31
CA TRP A 212 22.64 -20.78 -15.69
C TRP A 212 23.37 -21.73 -16.62
N HIS A 213 22.69 -22.21 -17.65
CA HIS A 213 23.27 -23.02 -18.72
C HIS A 213 22.86 -22.40 -20.06
N SER A 214 23.85 -22.10 -20.91
CA SER A 214 23.65 -21.54 -22.26
C SER A 214 22.68 -20.34 -22.29
N GLY A 215 22.84 -19.41 -21.34
CA GLY A 215 22.03 -18.18 -21.27
C GLY A 215 20.56 -18.38 -20.82
N SER A 216 20.24 -19.54 -20.23
CA SER A 216 18.92 -19.85 -19.66
C SER A 216 19.06 -20.36 -18.22
N PRO A 217 18.14 -20.00 -17.30
CA PRO A 217 18.16 -20.54 -15.94
C PRO A 217 17.73 -22.02 -15.93
N SER A 218 18.35 -22.84 -15.09
CA SER A 218 17.93 -24.19 -14.74
C SER A 218 17.72 -24.31 -13.24
N CYS A 219 16.66 -25.00 -12.83
CA CYS A 219 16.39 -25.25 -11.42
C CYS A 219 17.24 -26.43 -10.94
N ARG A 220 17.76 -26.31 -9.72
CA ARG A 220 18.50 -27.39 -9.05
C ARG A 220 17.60 -28.08 -8.05
N GLU A 221 17.91 -29.35 -7.82
CA GLU A 221 17.20 -30.20 -6.88
C GLU A 221 17.08 -29.56 -5.48
N GLY A 222 15.91 -29.75 -4.88
CA GLY A 222 15.55 -29.20 -3.58
C GLY A 222 14.23 -29.79 -3.10
N SER A 223 13.61 -29.17 -2.08
CA SER A 223 12.29 -29.60 -1.65
C SER A 223 11.27 -29.49 -2.78
N TRP A 224 10.21 -30.29 -2.73
CA TRP A 224 9.16 -30.28 -3.75
C TRP A 224 8.59 -28.87 -4.01
N CYS A 225 8.29 -28.12 -2.94
CA CYS A 225 7.85 -26.72 -3.04
C CYS A 225 8.94 -25.81 -3.65
N ALA A 226 10.22 -26.00 -3.29
CA ALA A 226 11.31 -25.19 -3.82
C ALA A 226 11.53 -25.43 -5.32
N GLN A 227 11.55 -26.71 -5.73
CA GLN A 227 11.72 -27.10 -7.13
C GLN A 227 10.60 -26.52 -8.00
N LEU A 228 9.33 -26.69 -7.59
CA LEU A 228 8.21 -26.19 -8.39
C LEU A 228 8.10 -24.67 -8.39
N SER A 229 8.43 -24.00 -7.27
CA SER A 229 8.48 -22.53 -7.23
C SER A 229 9.55 -22.01 -8.21
N CYS A 230 10.70 -22.69 -8.27
CA CYS A 230 11.74 -22.38 -9.24
C CYS A 230 11.25 -22.58 -10.68
N GLU A 231 10.57 -23.69 -10.98
CA GLU A 231 10.09 -23.95 -12.34
C GLU A 231 9.01 -22.95 -12.79
N CYS A 232 8.11 -22.53 -11.90
CA CYS A 232 7.19 -21.42 -12.17
C CYS A 232 7.98 -20.16 -12.56
N ASP A 233 8.98 -19.78 -11.77
CA ASP A 233 9.79 -18.59 -12.00
C ASP A 233 10.64 -18.66 -13.27
N ARG A 234 11.25 -19.82 -13.52
CA ARG A 234 12.00 -20.13 -14.74
C ARG A 234 11.11 -20.03 -15.97
N SER A 235 9.90 -20.58 -15.93
CA SER A 235 8.95 -20.50 -17.04
C SER A 235 8.56 -19.06 -17.38
N LEU A 236 8.30 -18.24 -16.36
CA LEU A 236 8.04 -16.80 -16.51
C LEU A 236 9.23 -16.10 -17.16
N VAL A 237 10.44 -16.33 -16.66
CA VAL A 237 11.67 -15.70 -17.17
C VAL A 237 11.88 -16.02 -18.66
N LEU A 238 11.68 -17.28 -19.06
CA LEU A 238 11.80 -17.69 -20.46
C LEU A 238 10.71 -17.06 -21.32
N CYS A 239 9.47 -16.98 -20.82
CA CYS A 239 8.36 -16.33 -21.51
C CYS A 239 8.64 -14.82 -21.73
N LEU A 240 9.06 -14.11 -20.68
CA LEU A 240 9.42 -12.69 -20.76
C LEU A 240 10.60 -12.44 -21.69
N LYS A 241 11.61 -13.34 -21.70
CA LYS A 241 12.74 -13.28 -22.64
C LYS A 241 12.28 -13.36 -24.10
N ARG A 242 11.27 -14.19 -24.40
CA ARG A 242 10.68 -14.31 -25.74
C ARG A 242 9.81 -13.10 -26.11
N SER A 243 9.13 -12.48 -25.13
CA SER A 243 8.24 -11.34 -25.37
C SER A 243 8.94 -9.97 -25.42
N ILE A 244 10.28 -9.90 -25.32
CA ILE A 244 11.03 -8.63 -25.31
C ILE A 244 10.71 -7.75 -26.52
N ARG A 245 10.56 -8.36 -27.71
CA ARG A 245 10.30 -7.62 -28.96
C ARG A 245 8.91 -6.98 -29.00
N SER A 246 7.92 -7.58 -28.34
CA SER A 246 6.55 -7.07 -28.26
C SER A 246 6.26 -6.29 -26.97
N TYR A 247 7.28 -6.02 -26.16
CA TYR A 247 7.16 -5.25 -24.93
C TYR A 247 6.70 -3.81 -25.22
N SER A 248 5.61 -3.39 -24.57
CA SER A 248 5.05 -2.05 -24.69
C SER A 248 5.34 -1.20 -23.46
N LYS A 249 6.11 -0.12 -23.63
CA LYS A 249 6.38 0.85 -22.55
C LYS A 249 5.10 1.49 -21.98
N ARG A 250 3.99 1.51 -22.73
CA ARG A 250 2.70 2.06 -22.30
C ARG A 250 2.07 1.27 -21.16
N TYR A 251 2.34 -0.02 -21.05
CA TYR A 251 1.81 -0.86 -19.98
C TYR A 251 2.75 -0.97 -18.77
N ARG A 252 3.91 -0.31 -18.83
CA ARG A 252 4.80 -0.15 -17.68
C ARG A 252 4.13 0.82 -16.69
N PHE A 253 3.88 0.35 -15.46
CA PHE A 253 3.11 1.05 -14.41
C PHE A 253 1.60 1.15 -14.69
N TYR A 254 0.99 0.06 -15.15
CA TYR A 254 -0.44 0.03 -15.48
C TYR A 254 -1.34 0.03 -14.22
N PRO A 255 -2.31 0.97 -14.09
CA PRO A 255 -3.17 1.09 -12.91
C PRO A 255 -4.35 0.10 -12.93
N LYS A 256 -4.50 -0.71 -11.88
CA LYS A 256 -5.48 -1.83 -11.80
C LYS A 256 -6.90 -1.46 -11.26
N HIS A 257 -7.26 -0.18 -11.07
CA HIS A 257 -8.53 0.26 -10.43
C HIS A 257 -9.35 1.24 -11.30
N TRP A 258 -10.57 0.88 -11.71
CA TRP A 258 -11.38 1.64 -12.69
C TRP A 258 -12.72 2.22 -12.15
N CYS A 259 -13.11 1.95 -10.90
CA CYS A 259 -14.46 2.30 -10.39
C CYS A 259 -14.59 3.74 -9.87
N CYS A 260 -13.72 4.20 -8.96
CA CYS A 260 -13.77 5.56 -8.40
C CYS A 260 -13.51 6.63 -9.45
N HIS A 261 -12.67 6.32 -10.44
CA HIS A 261 -12.33 7.23 -11.52
C HIS A 261 -13.55 7.70 -12.33
N ALA A 262 -14.51 6.81 -12.61
CA ALA A 262 -15.73 7.16 -13.33
C ALA A 262 -16.64 8.11 -12.53
N HIS A 263 -16.69 7.93 -11.21
CA HIS A 263 -17.45 8.78 -10.29
C HIS A 263 -16.79 10.16 -10.15
N ASP A 264 -15.48 10.21 -9.93
CA ASP A 264 -14.70 11.45 -9.86
C ASP A 264 -14.86 12.29 -11.14
N CYS A 265 -14.91 11.64 -12.31
CA CYS A 265 -15.15 12.32 -13.57
C CYS A 265 -16.58 12.86 -13.71
N CYS A 266 -17.57 12.15 -13.17
CA CYS A 266 -18.94 12.61 -13.11
C CYS A 266 -19.04 13.89 -12.25
N TYR A 267 -18.44 13.87 -11.06
CA TYR A 267 -18.40 15.02 -10.15
C TYR A 267 -17.65 16.20 -10.75
N LYS A 268 -16.50 15.96 -11.40
CA LYS A 268 -15.74 16.99 -12.09
C LYS A 268 -16.57 17.69 -13.16
N LYS A 269 -17.35 16.93 -13.95
CA LYS A 269 -18.26 17.49 -14.96
C LYS A 269 -19.33 18.39 -14.34
N LEU A 270 -19.88 18.00 -13.19
CA LEU A 270 -20.88 18.81 -12.48
C LEU A 270 -20.28 20.08 -11.87
N SER A 271 -19.09 19.99 -11.29
CA SER A 271 -18.36 21.17 -10.81
C SER A 271 -18.00 22.13 -11.93
N SER A 272 -17.67 21.63 -13.13
CA SER A 272 -17.51 22.46 -14.33
C SER A 272 -18.82 23.12 -14.81
N SER A 273 -19.97 22.66 -14.33
CA SER A 273 -21.30 23.22 -14.63
C SER A 273 -21.85 24.05 -13.46
N HIS A 274 -20.98 24.59 -12.60
CA HIS A 274 -21.32 25.37 -11.40
C HIS A 274 -22.16 24.64 -10.35
N CYS A 275 -22.18 23.31 -10.36
CA CYS A 275 -22.79 22.52 -9.29
C CYS A 275 -21.76 22.21 -8.19
N SER A 276 -22.23 22.11 -6.96
CA SER A 276 -21.45 21.63 -5.82
C SER A 276 -21.90 20.22 -5.42
N PRO A 277 -21.56 19.17 -6.18
CA PRO A 277 -22.12 17.83 -5.98
C PRO A 277 -21.78 17.21 -4.62
N LYS A 278 -20.69 17.65 -3.98
CA LYS A 278 -20.31 17.22 -2.62
C LYS A 278 -21.16 17.82 -1.51
N LEU A 279 -21.87 18.93 -1.80
CA LEU A 279 -22.72 19.66 -0.86
C LEU A 279 -24.20 19.57 -1.26
N ALA A 280 -24.50 19.01 -2.43
CA ALA A 280 -25.85 18.88 -2.94
C ALA A 280 -26.63 17.86 -2.11
N THR A 281 -27.81 18.23 -1.66
CA THR A 281 -28.80 17.31 -1.10
C THR A 281 -29.81 16.98 -2.20
N TYR A 282 -30.18 15.72 -2.35
CA TYR A 282 -31.09 15.28 -3.40
C TYR A 282 -32.03 14.19 -2.87
N LYS A 283 -33.20 14.07 -3.51
CA LYS A 283 -34.18 13.04 -3.20
C LYS A 283 -33.87 11.77 -3.99
N TYR A 284 -34.02 10.61 -3.37
CA TYR A 284 -33.93 9.31 -4.03
C TYR A 284 -34.92 8.34 -3.39
N SER A 285 -35.26 7.29 -4.11
CA SER A 285 -36.07 6.18 -3.62
C SER A 285 -35.36 4.86 -3.91
N THR A 286 -35.64 3.86 -3.08
CA THR A 286 -35.13 2.50 -3.23
C THR A 286 -36.30 1.55 -3.38
N TRP A 287 -36.21 0.66 -4.38
CA TRP A 287 -37.17 -0.42 -4.58
C TRP A 287 -36.40 -1.72 -4.83
N GLY A 288 -36.39 -2.59 -3.82
CA GLY A 288 -35.50 -3.76 -3.80
C GLY A 288 -34.03 -3.35 -3.91
N SER A 289 -33.33 -3.87 -4.93
CA SER A 289 -31.93 -3.53 -5.21
C SER A 289 -31.74 -2.30 -6.11
N GLN A 290 -32.83 -1.70 -6.60
CA GLN A 290 -32.81 -0.61 -7.58
C GLN A 290 -32.94 0.75 -6.88
N ILE A 291 -32.11 1.71 -7.29
CA ILE A 291 -32.11 3.08 -6.78
C ILE A 291 -32.67 3.98 -7.88
N THR A 292 -33.57 4.90 -7.54
CA THR A 292 -34.15 5.88 -8.46
C THR A 292 -33.95 7.29 -7.93
N CYS A 293 -33.42 8.18 -8.77
CA CYS A 293 -33.21 9.57 -8.42
C CYS A 293 -34.53 10.35 -8.56
N GLY A 294 -34.89 11.07 -7.50
CA GLY A 294 -36.12 11.86 -7.44
C GLY A 294 -36.05 13.15 -8.25
N SER A 295 -37.19 13.82 -8.37
CA SER A 295 -37.29 15.15 -9.00
C SER A 295 -36.59 16.21 -8.15
N GLY A 296 -35.94 17.17 -8.80
CA GLY A 296 -35.20 18.25 -8.15
C GLY A 296 -34.50 19.16 -9.16
N ALA A 297 -33.72 20.11 -8.65
CA ALA A 297 -32.90 20.98 -9.48
C ALA A 297 -31.89 20.17 -10.32
N TRP A 298 -31.40 20.72 -11.44
CA TRP A 298 -30.51 19.99 -12.34
C TRP A 298 -29.27 19.43 -11.62
N CYS A 299 -28.62 20.25 -10.78
CA CYS A 299 -27.48 19.83 -9.98
C CYS A 299 -27.80 18.67 -9.05
N GLU A 300 -28.92 18.73 -8.32
CA GLU A 300 -29.36 17.68 -7.39
C GLU A 300 -29.60 16.35 -8.11
N ARG A 301 -30.31 16.39 -9.24
CA ARG A 301 -30.60 15.21 -10.06
C ARG A 301 -29.34 14.58 -10.62
N GLN A 302 -28.41 15.38 -11.12
CA GLN A 302 -27.18 14.85 -11.69
C GLN A 302 -26.21 14.35 -10.61
N SER A 303 -26.15 14.99 -9.45
CA SER A 303 -25.40 14.49 -8.29
C SER A 303 -25.92 13.12 -7.86
N CYS A 304 -27.24 12.99 -7.75
CA CYS A 304 -27.88 11.69 -7.49
C CYS A 304 -27.51 10.65 -8.55
N GLU A 305 -27.53 11.01 -9.83
CA GLU A 305 -27.23 10.06 -10.91
C GLU A 305 -25.77 9.61 -10.91
N CYS A 306 -24.82 10.49 -10.55
CA CYS A 306 -23.42 10.11 -10.34
C CYS A 306 -23.29 9.10 -9.20
N ASP A 307 -23.94 9.36 -8.07
CA ASP A 307 -23.88 8.52 -6.87
C ASP A 307 -24.61 7.18 -7.05
N ARG A 308 -25.77 7.20 -7.72
CA ARG A 308 -26.54 6.01 -8.11
C ARG A 308 -25.66 5.05 -8.90
N ARG A 309 -24.99 5.55 -9.96
CA ARG A 309 -24.10 4.72 -10.80
C ARG A 309 -22.92 4.16 -10.01
N ALA A 310 -22.38 4.91 -9.06
CA ALA A 310 -21.33 4.42 -8.17
C ALA A 310 -21.88 3.31 -7.26
N ALA A 311 -23.02 3.53 -6.62
CA ALA A 311 -23.68 2.58 -5.73
C ALA A 311 -24.04 1.26 -6.43
N GLU A 312 -24.63 1.32 -7.63
CA GLU A 312 -24.94 0.12 -8.43
C GLU A 312 -23.67 -0.65 -8.81
N ARG A 313 -22.58 0.05 -9.10
CA ARG A 313 -21.30 -0.58 -9.42
C ARG A 313 -20.66 -1.21 -8.19
N PHE A 314 -20.77 -0.58 -7.02
CA PHE A 314 -20.36 -1.16 -5.74
C PHE A 314 -21.21 -2.37 -5.38
N GLN A 315 -22.52 -2.34 -5.61
CA GLN A 315 -23.42 -3.48 -5.40
C GLN A 315 -23.00 -4.69 -6.25
N ARG A 316 -22.74 -4.49 -7.55
CA ARG A 316 -22.28 -5.57 -8.45
C ARG A 316 -20.92 -6.15 -8.04
N THR A 317 -20.08 -5.34 -7.40
CA THR A 317 -18.73 -5.73 -6.98
C THR A 317 -18.63 -6.05 -5.49
N ALA A 318 -19.76 -6.03 -4.76
CA ALA A 318 -19.79 -6.18 -3.30
C ALA A 318 -19.17 -7.50 -2.83
N ARG A 319 -19.38 -8.59 -3.58
CA ARG A 319 -18.78 -9.90 -3.32
C ARG A 319 -17.24 -9.92 -3.42
N THR A 320 -16.66 -8.90 -4.06
CA THR A 320 -15.20 -8.75 -4.23
C THR A 320 -14.60 -7.74 -3.26
N TYR A 321 -15.42 -7.13 -2.40
CA TYR A 321 -14.97 -6.22 -1.37
C TYR A 321 -14.04 -6.92 -0.38
N ARG A 322 -12.89 -6.31 -0.11
CA ARG A 322 -11.91 -6.81 0.88
C ARG A 322 -11.79 -5.81 2.01
N ASN A 323 -12.15 -6.24 3.22
CA ASN A 323 -12.02 -5.44 4.44
C ASN A 323 -10.60 -4.90 4.66
N SER A 324 -9.57 -5.60 4.17
CA SER A 324 -8.17 -5.17 4.26
C SER A 324 -7.84 -3.85 3.56
N TYR A 325 -8.71 -3.38 2.65
CA TYR A 325 -8.55 -2.12 1.94
C TYR A 325 -9.54 -1.03 2.40
N LYS A 326 -10.32 -1.31 3.45
CA LYS A 326 -11.11 -0.29 4.13
C LYS A 326 -10.14 0.73 4.75
N ASN A 327 -10.28 2.00 4.39
CA ASN A 327 -9.39 3.10 4.81
C ASN A 327 -7.94 2.97 4.31
N TYR A 328 -7.74 2.34 3.14
CA TYR A 328 -6.41 2.24 2.54
C TYR A 328 -5.84 3.65 2.26
N PRO A 329 -4.63 3.99 2.75
CA PRO A 329 -4.11 5.34 2.63
C PRO A 329 -3.88 5.78 1.17
N ASN A 330 -4.47 6.92 0.79
CA ASN A 330 -4.42 7.43 -0.59
C ASN A 330 -3.00 7.71 -1.11
N PHE A 331 -2.03 8.00 -0.24
CA PHE A 331 -0.62 8.19 -0.64
C PHE A 331 0.07 6.87 -1.05
N LEU A 332 -0.49 5.72 -0.68
CA LEU A 332 -0.04 4.40 -1.15
C LEU A 332 -0.64 4.06 -2.52
N CYS A 333 -1.56 4.88 -3.04
CA CYS A 333 -2.06 4.81 -4.40
C CYS A 333 -1.05 5.50 -5.33
N ARG A 334 -0.27 4.71 -6.09
CA ARG A 334 0.90 5.21 -6.86
C ARG A 334 0.63 5.48 -8.35
N SER A 335 -0.64 5.55 -8.74
CA SER A 335 -1.07 5.72 -10.13
C SER A 335 -1.42 7.16 -10.45
N LEU A 336 -1.12 7.59 -11.68
CA LEU A 336 -1.70 8.82 -12.24
C LEU A 336 -3.22 8.63 -12.37
N THR A 337 -4.00 9.55 -11.80
CA THR A 337 -5.44 9.62 -12.01
C THR A 337 -5.69 9.73 -13.51
N PRO A 338 -6.43 8.81 -14.15
CA PRO A 338 -6.69 8.93 -15.57
C PRO A 338 -7.43 10.25 -15.86
N SER A 339 -7.28 10.81 -17.06
CA SER A 339 -7.98 12.04 -17.41
C SER A 339 -9.43 11.75 -17.76
N CYS A 340 -10.33 12.64 -17.35
CA CYS A 340 -11.73 12.60 -17.75
C CYS A 340 -11.83 13.03 -19.22
N GLN A 341 -11.58 12.14 -20.17
CA GLN A 341 -11.76 12.44 -21.59
C GLN A 341 -13.25 12.58 -21.91
N THR A 342 -13.61 13.63 -22.64
CA THR A 342 -14.99 14.10 -22.84
C THR A 342 -15.78 13.42 -23.96
N ARG A 343 -15.33 12.33 -24.60
CA ARG A 343 -16.12 11.69 -25.67
C ARG A 343 -16.02 10.17 -25.67
N GLN A 344 -17.09 9.52 -25.22
CA GLN A 344 -17.60 8.25 -25.77
C GLN A 344 -19.05 8.01 -25.30
N ALA A 345 -19.89 9.03 -25.42
CA ALA A 345 -21.33 8.93 -25.18
C ALA A 345 -22.10 9.36 -26.43
N GLN A 346 -21.88 8.67 -27.56
CA GLN A 346 -22.78 8.71 -28.72
C GLN A 346 -22.94 7.38 -29.50
N ASN A 347 -22.25 6.28 -29.13
CA ASN A 347 -22.42 4.99 -29.85
C ASN A 347 -23.04 3.90 -28.97
N LEU A 348 -24.19 4.19 -28.35
CA LEU A 348 -25.06 3.15 -27.75
C LEU A 348 -26.55 3.36 -28.09
N SER A 349 -26.83 4.01 -29.23
CA SER A 349 -28.15 4.05 -29.85
C SER A 349 -28.00 3.72 -31.33
N LYS A 350 -27.68 2.46 -31.62
CA LYS A 350 -27.88 1.73 -32.90
C LYS A 350 -27.33 0.31 -32.74
N ALA A 351 -28.12 -0.49 -32.03
CA ALA A 351 -28.10 -1.95 -32.08
C ALA A 351 -29.54 -2.43 -31.85
N VAL A 352 -30.42 -2.01 -32.75
CA VAL A 352 -31.50 -2.80 -33.33
C VAL A 352 -31.26 -2.76 -34.83
#